data_AF-A0A382Y4J9-F1
#
_entry.id   AF-A0A382Y4J9-F1
#
_cell.length_a   1.000
_cell.length_b   1.000
_cell.length_c   1.000
_cell.angle_alpha   90.00
_cell.angle_beta   90.00
_cell.angle_gamma   90.00
#
_symmetry.space_group_name_H-M   'P 1'
#
loop_
_entity.id
_entity.type
_entity.pdbx_description
1 polymer ?
#
loop_
_entity_poly.entity_id
_entity_poly.type
_entity_poly.pdbx_seq_one_letter_code
_entity_poly.pdbx_strand_id
1 'polypeptide(L)' 'MANPKRNKSIFNRIPIIDIAPLVIPDHNTKLIRKTGDEIRDACRSVGFFYIKNHQIPQS' A
#
# COMPACT_ATOMS: atom_id res chain seq x y z
N MET A 1 11.77 36.96 -3.75
CA MET A 1 12.39 35.65 -4.06
C MET A 1 11.78 34.62 -3.11
N ALA A 2 10.87 33.77 -3.59
CA ALA A 2 10.23 32.76 -2.74
C ALA A 2 11.19 31.58 -2.56
N ASN A 3 11.60 31.32 -1.33
CA ASN A 3 12.43 30.16 -0.97
C ASN A 3 11.48 28.97 -0.71
N PRO A 4 11.38 27.96 -1.59
CA PRO A 4 10.58 26.78 -1.29
C PRO A 4 11.26 26.04 -0.14
N LYS A 5 10.68 26.14 1.06
CA LYS A 5 11.02 25.25 2.17
C LYS A 5 10.74 23.84 1.68
N ARG A 6 11.79 23.11 1.28
CA ARG A 6 11.73 21.68 1.01
C ARG A 6 11.21 21.01 2.28
N ASN A 7 9.94 20.63 2.25
CA ASN A 7 9.30 19.88 3.31
C ASN A 7 10.15 18.62 3.56
N LYS A 8 10.60 18.47 4.81
CA LYS A 8 11.31 17.29 5.29
C LYS A 8 10.58 16.05 4.76
N SER A 9 11.28 15.25 3.94
CA SER A 9 10.79 14.05 3.26
C SER A 9 9.71 13.33 4.09
N ILE A 10 8.44 13.54 3.73
CA ILE A 10 7.29 12.91 4.38
C ILE A 10 7.21 11.41 4.00
N PHE A 11 8.04 10.98 3.05
CA PHE A 11 8.03 9.65 2.46
C PHE A 11 9.31 8.91 2.82
N ASN A 12 9.41 8.44 4.07
CA ASN A 12 10.60 7.71 4.48
C ASN A 12 10.74 6.38 3.70
N ARG A 13 9.61 5.75 3.29
CA ARG A 13 9.50 4.67 2.28
C ARG A 13 8.07 4.63 1.71
N ILE A 14 7.93 4.23 0.44
CA ILE A 14 6.63 3.95 -0.19
C ILE A 14 6.06 2.65 0.41
N PRO A 15 4.80 2.60 0.84
CA PRO A 15 4.20 1.37 1.37
C PRO A 15 4.23 0.23 0.35
N ILE A 16 4.46 -1.00 0.82
CA ILE A 16 4.33 -2.23 0.01
C ILE A 16 3.28 -3.10 0.70
N ILE A 17 2.17 -3.36 0.01
CA ILE A 17 1.03 -4.09 0.56
C ILE A 17 0.95 -5.50 -0.06
N ASP A 18 0.76 -6.50 0.80
CA ASP A 18 0.50 -7.87 0.36
C ASP A 18 -0.99 -8.04 0.05
N ILE A 19 -1.32 -8.30 -1.22
CA ILE A 19 -2.71 -8.45 -1.64
C ILE A 19 -3.14 -9.91 -1.79
N ALA A 20 -2.28 -10.88 -1.45
CA ALA A 20 -2.61 -12.31 -1.49
C ALA A 20 -3.97 -12.63 -0.84
N PRO A 21 -4.34 -12.08 0.33
CA PRO A 21 -5.64 -12.37 0.95
C PRO A 21 -6.86 -11.95 0.12
N LEU A 22 -6.70 -11.03 -0.83
CA LEU A 22 -7.78 -10.53 -1.69
C LEU A 22 -7.94 -11.34 -2.98
N VAL A 23 -6.91 -12.08 -3.39
CA VAL A 23 -6.84 -12.74 -4.70
C VAL A 23 -6.67 -14.25 -4.60
N ILE A 24 -6.29 -14.77 -3.43
CA ILE A 24 -6.17 -16.21 -3.15
C ILE A 24 -7.40 -16.66 -2.33
N PRO A 25 -8.13 -17.70 -2.76
CA PRO A 25 -9.27 -18.22 -2.01
C PRO A 25 -8.80 -18.95 -0.73
N ASP A 26 -8.77 -18.26 0.41
CA ASP A 26 -8.43 -18.81 1.73
C ASP A 26 -9.51 -18.51 2.80
N HIS A 27 -10.61 -17.84 2.41
CA HIS A 27 -11.75 -17.45 3.27
C HIS A 27 -11.38 -16.76 4.62
N ASN A 28 -10.14 -16.31 4.79
CA ASN A 28 -9.67 -15.71 6.03
C ASN A 28 -10.11 -14.24 6.12
N THR A 29 -11.33 -14.02 6.61
CA THR A 29 -11.97 -12.70 6.71
C THR A 29 -11.14 -11.69 7.51
N LYS A 30 -10.35 -12.15 8.49
CA LYS A 30 -9.46 -11.29 9.28
C LYS A 30 -8.33 -10.72 8.43
N LEU A 31 -7.72 -11.56 7.58
CA LEU A 31 -6.66 -11.11 6.68
C LEU A 31 -7.22 -10.19 5.58
N ILE A 32 -8.38 -10.51 5.01
CA ILE A 32 -9.06 -9.65 4.04
C ILE A 32 -9.29 -8.25 4.62
N ARG A 33 -9.83 -8.17 5.84
CA ARG A 33 -10.08 -6.90 6.51
C ARG A 33 -8.78 -6.14 6.79
N LYS A 34 -7.74 -6.83 7.26
CA LYS A 34 -6.43 -6.23 7.51
C LYS A 34 -5.81 -5.63 6.24
N THR A 35 -5.82 -6.37 5.13
CA THR A 35 -5.33 -5.85 3.85
C THR A 35 -6.14 -4.64 3.38
N GLY A 36 -7.47 -4.65 3.57
CA GLY A 36 -8.30 -3.48 3.29
C GLY A 36 -7.98 -2.26 4.17
N ASP A 37 -7.71 -2.47 5.46
CA ASP A 37 -7.28 -1.42 6.38
C ASP A 37 -5.92 -0.81 5.94
N GLU A 38 -4.96 -1.64 5.52
CA GLU A 38 -3.66 -1.19 5.00
C GLU A 38 -3.79 -0.35 3.71
N ILE A 39 -4.66 -0.78 2.77
CA ILE A 39 -4.95 -0.02 1.54
C ILE A 39 -5.58 1.34 1.88
N ARG A 40 -6.59 1.35 2.77
CA ARG A 40 -7.23 2.59 3.22
C ARG A 40 -6.21 3.55 3.81
N ASP A 41 -5.35 3.06 4.69
CA ASP A 41 -4.40 3.90 5.41
C ASP A 41 -3.34 4.47 4.44
N ALA A 42 -2.82 3.65 3.51
CA ALA A 42 -1.90 4.12 2.46
C ALA A 42 -2.53 5.20 1.56
N CYS A 43 -3.81 5.05 1.19
CA CYS A 43 -4.54 6.07 0.43
C CYS A 43 -4.72 7.37 1.22
N ARG A 44 -4.92 7.32 2.54
CA ARG A 44 -5.11 8.51 3.38
C ARG A 44 -3.81 9.22 3.75
N SER A 45 -2.70 8.49 3.86
CA SER A 45 -1.42 9.06 4.30
C SER A 45 -0.49 9.44 3.16
N VAL A 46 -0.32 8.56 2.16
CA VAL A 46 0.67 8.72 1.07
C VAL A 46 -0.01 8.96 -0.28
N GLY A 47 -1.16 8.32 -0.51
CA GLY A 47 -1.91 8.40 -1.76
C GLY A 47 -1.46 7.40 -2.84
N PHE A 48 -0.40 6.64 -2.60
CA PHE A 48 0.07 5.56 -3.49
C PHE A 48 0.88 4.51 -2.72
N PHE A 49 0.99 3.31 -3.28
CA PHE A 49 1.71 2.16 -2.72
C PHE A 49 2.07 1.15 -3.81
N TYR A 50 3.05 0.29 -3.53
CA TYR A 50 3.31 -0.92 -4.33
C TYR A 50 2.51 -2.10 -3.79
N ILE A 51 2.17 -3.04 -4.66
CA ILE A 51 1.56 -4.32 -4.29
C ILE A 51 2.51 -5.48 -4.57
N LYS A 52 2.39 -6.55 -3.79
CA LYS A 52 3.04 -7.84 -4.04
C LYS A 52 2.02 -8.98 -3.98
N ASN A 53 2.42 -10.15 -4.49
CA ASN A 53 1.57 -11.35 -4.56
C ASN A 53 0.25 -11.12 -5.32
N HIS A 54 0.30 -10.33 -6.38
CA HIS A 54 -0.85 -9.98 -7.22
C HIS A 54 -1.24 -11.07 -8.24
N GLN A 55 -0.53 -12.20 -8.27
CA GLN A 55 -0.80 -13.34 -9.18
C GLN A 55 -0.68 -13.02 -10.67
N ILE A 56 0.02 -11.94 -11.03
CA ILE A 56 0.38 -11.64 -12.43
C ILE A 56 1.82 -12.11 -12.63
N PRO A 57 2.10 -13.00 -13.60
CA PRO A 57 3.45 -13.45 -13.90
C PRO A 57 4.38 -12.28 -14.22
N GLN A 58 5.63 -12.35 -13.77
CA GLN A 58 6.69 -11.47 -14.26
C GLN A 58 7.32 -12.10 -15.50
N SER A 59 7.29 -11.36 -16.61
CA SER A 59 7.88 -11.73 -17.91
C SER A 59 9.38 -11.55 -17.94
#